data_AF-X1TWZ6-F1
#
_entry.id   AF-X1TWZ6-F1
#
_cell.length_a   1.000
_cell.length_b   1.000
_cell.length_c   1.000
_cell.angle_alpha   90.00
_cell.angle_beta   90.00
_cell.angle_gamma   90.00
#
_symmetry.space_group_name_H-M   'P 1'
#
loop_
_entity.id
_entity.type
_entity.pdbx_description
1 polymer ?
#
loop_
_entity_poly.entity_id
_entity_poly.type
_entity_poly.pdbx_seq_one_letter_code
_entity_poly.pdbx_strand_id
1 'polypeptide(L)'
;ARLDAMATLATLPEKLIQIGYKILNGEKLSRADQYYRMRQKARLRPKLKYSYHISDREERWILQLYHEDICVHKIATAMGRTDHTILRVLATHQLPSRRKLLAKERDERIRHTYFVDGKGTARISRELGYSYETIYKAIR
;
A
#
# COMPACT_ATOMS: atom_id res chain seq x y z
N ALA A 1 -26.92 3.94 25.84
CA ALA A 1 -26.35 3.01 24.85
C ALA A 1 -26.26 1.53 25.30
N ARG A 2 -26.94 1.09 26.38
CA ARG A 2 -26.94 -0.33 26.81
C ARG A 2 -27.94 -1.20 26.03
N LEU A 3 -29.04 -0.59 25.58
CA LEU A 3 -30.10 -1.24 24.79
C LEU A 3 -29.57 -1.78 23.44
N ASP A 4 -28.61 -1.09 22.83
CA ASP A 4 -28.02 -1.47 21.55
C ASP A 4 -27.21 -2.77 21.64
N ALA A 5 -26.51 -2.99 22.75
CA ALA A 5 -25.70 -4.19 22.95
C ALA A 5 -26.55 -5.45 23.12
N MET A 6 -27.66 -5.37 23.88
CA MET A 6 -28.58 -6.49 24.05
C MET A 6 -29.36 -6.80 22.77
N ALA A 7 -29.79 -5.75 22.04
CA ALA A 7 -30.42 -5.91 20.73
C ALA A 7 -29.47 -6.57 19.73
N THR A 8 -28.19 -6.17 19.71
CA THR A 8 -27.17 -6.77 18.85
C THR A 8 -26.90 -8.23 19.24
N LEU A 9 -26.79 -8.55 20.53
CA LEU A 9 -26.62 -9.93 21.00
C LEU A 9 -27.80 -10.82 20.61
N ALA A 10 -29.03 -10.29 20.68
CA ALA A 10 -30.24 -11.03 20.30
C ALA A 10 -30.29 -11.41 18.80
N THR A 11 -29.51 -10.72 17.94
CA THR A 11 -29.39 -11.07 16.51
C THR A 11 -28.34 -12.15 16.22
N LEU A 12 -27.53 -12.54 17.22
CA LEU A 12 -26.47 -13.52 17.03
C LEU A 12 -26.98 -14.95 17.23
N PRO A 13 -26.40 -15.95 16.54
CA PRO A 13 -26.67 -17.34 16.83
C PRO A 13 -26.30 -17.70 18.28
N GLU A 14 -27.21 -18.36 18.99
CA GLU A 14 -27.06 -18.79 20.39
C GLU A 14 -25.71 -19.45 20.68
N LYS A 15 -25.26 -20.33 19.78
CA LYS A 15 -23.97 -21.03 19.90
C LYS A 15 -22.76 -20.08 19.89
N LEU A 16 -22.84 -18.93 19.20
CA LEU A 16 -21.79 -17.92 19.19
C LEU A 16 -21.74 -17.11 20.50
N ILE A 17 -22.91 -16.86 21.09
CA ILE A 17 -23.04 -16.20 22.40
C ILE A 17 -22.40 -17.07 23.48
N GLN A 18 -22.72 -18.36 23.50
CA GLN A 18 -22.12 -19.34 24.42
C GLN A 18 -20.59 -19.41 24.29
N ILE A 19 -20.07 -19.42 23.06
CA ILE A 19 -18.62 -19.35 22.80
C ILE A 19 -18.01 -18.06 23.35
N GLY A 20 -18.73 -16.93 23.25
CA GLY A 20 -18.32 -15.66 23.84
C GLY A 20 -18.17 -15.73 25.36
N TYR A 21 -19.14 -16.32 26.05
CA TYR A 21 -19.07 -16.53 27.50
C TYR A 21 -17.92 -17.43 27.92
N LYS A 22 -17.66 -18.54 27.20
CA LYS A 22 -16.50 -19.40 27.46
C LYS A 22 -15.17 -18.63 27.38
N ILE A 23 -15.03 -17.75 26.38
CA ILE A 23 -13.83 -16.91 26.24
C ILE A 23 -13.71 -15.91 27.42
N LEU A 24 -14.81 -15.27 27.81
CA LEU A 24 -14.82 -14.32 28.93
C LEU A 24 -14.45 -15.00 30.26
N ASN A 25 -14.85 -16.26 30.42
CA ASN A 25 -14.53 -17.08 31.58
C ASN A 25 -13.11 -17.70 31.51
N GLY A 26 -12.35 -17.45 30.44
CA GLY A 26 -11.00 -18.00 30.27
C GLY A 26 -10.96 -19.49 29.91
N GLU A 27 -12.08 -20.08 29.53
CA GLU A 27 -12.16 -21.49 29.18
C GLU A 27 -11.52 -21.79 27.82
N LYS A 28 -10.87 -22.95 27.72
CA LYS A 28 -10.31 -23.42 26.45
C LYS A 28 -11.43 -23.89 25.52
N LEU A 29 -11.57 -23.21 24.39
CA LEU A 29 -12.54 -23.60 23.36
C LEU A 29 -12.22 -24.97 22.75
N SER A 30 -13.25 -25.80 22.59
CA SER A 30 -13.15 -27.07 21.85
C SER A 30 -12.83 -26.82 20.37
N ARG A 31 -12.28 -27.83 19.68
CA ARG A 31 -11.98 -27.73 18.23
C ARG A 31 -13.24 -27.43 17.40
N ALA A 32 -14.38 -27.98 17.80
CA ALA A 32 -15.68 -27.72 17.17
C ALA A 32 -16.14 -26.27 17.38
N ASP A 33 -15.96 -25.72 18.59
CA ASP A 33 -16.31 -24.33 18.91
C ASP A 33 -15.38 -23.34 18.19
N GLN A 34 -14.09 -23.63 18.12
CA GLN A 34 -13.13 -22.87 17.33
C GLN A 34 -13.53 -22.83 15.84
N TYR A 35 -13.86 -23.99 15.27
CA TYR A 35 -14.27 -24.09 13.87
C TYR A 35 -15.59 -23.37 13.61
N TYR A 36 -16.57 -23.52 14.52
CA TYR A 36 -17.86 -22.83 14.43
C TYR A 36 -17.71 -21.31 14.48
N ARG A 37 -16.91 -20.80 15.43
CA ARG A 37 -16.60 -19.37 15.55
C ARG A 37 -15.93 -18.83 14.29
N MET A 38 -14.98 -19.57 13.71
CA MET A 38 -14.30 -19.19 12.46
C MET A 38 -15.29 -19.10 11.29
N ARG A 39 -16.17 -20.09 11.13
CA ARG A 39 -17.21 -20.10 10.07
C ARG A 39 -18.23 -18.97 10.24
N GLN A 40 -18.67 -18.70 11.47
CA GLN A 40 -19.61 -17.60 11.73
C GLN A 40 -18.95 -16.23 11.54
N LYS A 41 -17.68 -16.06 11.93
CA LYS A 41 -16.91 -14.85 11.64
C LYS A 41 -16.79 -14.58 10.14
N ALA A 42 -16.65 -15.63 9.31
CA ALA A 42 -16.64 -15.49 7.85
C ALA A 42 -18.01 -15.08 7.26
N ARG A 43 -19.11 -15.40 7.95
CA ARG A 43 -20.48 -15.04 7.54
C ARG A 43 -20.93 -13.67 8.02
N LEU A 44 -20.62 -13.33 9.28
CA LEU A 44 -20.98 -12.07 9.93
C LEU A 44 -20.06 -10.92 9.53
N ARG A 45 -18.85 -11.21 9.06
CA ARG A 45 -18.09 -10.24 8.29
C ARG A 45 -18.82 -10.09 6.95
N PRO A 46 -19.41 -8.93 6.59
CA PRO A 46 -19.80 -8.69 5.21
C PRO A 46 -18.56 -9.01 4.42
N LYS A 47 -18.61 -10.06 3.56
CA LYS A 47 -17.46 -10.69 2.91
C LYS A 47 -16.34 -9.68 2.94
N LEU A 48 -15.43 -9.82 3.91
CA LEU A 48 -14.15 -9.13 3.84
C LEU A 48 -13.50 -9.87 2.68
N LYS A 49 -13.98 -9.56 1.45
CA LYS A 49 -13.17 -9.36 0.28
C LYS A 49 -11.96 -8.72 0.93
N TYR A 50 -10.85 -9.43 0.95
CA TYR A 50 -9.57 -8.75 0.73
C TYR A 50 -9.91 -7.63 -0.22
N SER A 51 -9.98 -6.39 0.25
CA SER A 51 -10.56 -5.33 -0.57
C SER A 51 -9.51 -5.08 -1.64
N TYR A 52 -9.57 -5.90 -2.69
CA TYR A 52 -8.88 -5.69 -3.94
C TYR A 52 -9.31 -4.33 -4.50
N HIS A 53 -10.46 -3.83 -4.06
CA HIS A 53 -10.87 -2.45 -4.22
C HIS A 53 -10.28 -1.60 -3.10
N ILE A 54 -9.35 -0.77 -3.53
CA ILE A 54 -9.02 0.49 -2.89
C ILE A 54 -10.17 1.44 -3.21
N SER A 55 -10.63 2.19 -2.22
CA SER A 55 -11.61 3.25 -2.45
C SER A 55 -10.97 4.47 -3.10
N ASP A 56 -11.73 5.28 -3.85
CA ASP A 56 -11.24 6.51 -4.47
C ASP A 56 -10.60 7.49 -3.47
N ARG A 57 -11.01 7.41 -2.19
CA ARG A 57 -10.41 8.18 -1.10
C ARG A 57 -9.03 7.64 -0.72
N GLU A 58 -8.91 6.33 -0.55
CA GLU A 58 -7.63 5.68 -0.29
C GLU A 58 -6.67 5.88 -1.47
N GLU A 59 -7.17 5.80 -2.70
CA GLU A 59 -6.41 6.04 -3.92
C GLU A 59 -5.82 7.45 -3.97
N ARG A 60 -6.65 8.48 -3.75
CA ARG A 60 -6.19 9.87 -3.67
C ARG A 60 -5.15 10.06 -2.58
N TRP A 61 -5.31 9.41 -1.43
CA TRP A 61 -4.37 9.52 -0.34
C TRP A 61 -3.02 8.85 -0.66
N ILE A 62 -3.04 7.69 -1.31
CA ILE A 62 -1.83 7.01 -1.80
C ILE A 62 -1.07 7.91 -2.78
N LEU A 63 -1.76 8.52 -3.74
CA LEU A 63 -1.16 9.41 -4.72
C LEU A 63 -0.56 10.66 -4.06
N GLN A 64 -1.28 11.27 -3.12
CA GLN A 64 -0.80 12.43 -2.39
C GLN A 64 0.49 12.10 -1.60
N LEU A 65 0.48 11.03 -0.80
CA LEU A 65 1.66 10.61 -0.03
C LEU A 65 2.84 10.26 -0.94
N TYR A 66 2.57 9.71 -2.12
CA TYR A 66 3.60 9.43 -3.11
C TYR A 66 4.22 10.72 -3.70
N HIS A 67 3.40 11.75 -3.96
CA HIS A 67 3.88 13.07 -4.38
C HIS A 67 4.65 13.82 -3.29
N GLU A 68 4.36 13.55 -2.01
CA GLU A 68 5.12 14.05 -0.85
C GLU A 68 6.43 13.27 -0.60
N ASP A 69 6.91 12.49 -1.57
CA ASP A 69 8.15 11.70 -1.52
C ASP A 69 8.19 10.60 -0.45
N ILE A 70 7.02 10.18 0.08
CA ILE A 70 6.93 9.10 1.05
C ILE A 70 7.11 7.76 0.33
N CYS A 71 7.99 6.90 0.87
CA CYS A 71 8.24 5.61 0.25
C CYS A 71 7.06 4.65 0.37
N VAL A 72 6.88 3.80 -0.65
CA VAL A 72 5.78 2.83 -0.78
C VAL A 72 5.57 2.01 0.50
N HIS A 73 6.64 1.53 1.12
CA HIS A 73 6.57 0.73 2.35
C HIS A 73 6.00 1.51 3.55
N LYS A 74 6.38 2.79 3.69
CA LYS A 74 5.82 3.68 4.72
C LYS A 74 4.33 3.96 4.46
N ILE A 75 3.96 4.19 3.21
CA ILE A 75 2.55 4.36 2.81
C ILE A 75 1.74 3.10 3.13
N ALA A 76 2.26 1.92 2.76
CA ALA A 76 1.63 0.63 3.03
C ALA A 76 1.42 0.40 4.53
N THR A 77 2.45 0.68 5.34
CA THR A 77 2.39 0.57 6.80
C THR A 77 1.37 1.53 7.40
N ALA A 78 1.38 2.81 6.98
CA ALA A 78 0.45 3.83 7.45
C ALA A 78 -1.01 3.49 7.11
N MET A 79 -1.25 2.82 5.98
CA MET A 79 -2.57 2.45 5.51
C MET A 79 -3.02 1.03 5.90
N GLY A 80 -2.16 0.25 6.57
CA GLY A 80 -2.45 -1.16 6.89
C GLY A 80 -2.65 -2.03 5.63
N ARG A 81 -1.97 -1.67 4.53
CA ARG A 81 -2.03 -2.37 3.24
C ARG A 81 -0.70 -3.05 2.94
N THR A 82 -0.70 -3.91 1.92
CA THR A 82 0.53 -4.52 1.42
C THR A 82 1.20 -3.61 0.40
N ASP A 83 2.53 -3.66 0.32
CA ASP A 83 3.33 -2.92 -0.68
C ASP A 83 2.84 -3.18 -2.11
N HIS A 84 2.43 -4.42 -2.40
CA HIS A 84 1.87 -4.82 -3.69
C HIS A 84 0.57 -4.05 -4.04
N THR A 85 -0.26 -3.78 -3.04
CA THR A 85 -1.52 -3.05 -3.21
C THR A 85 -1.25 -1.59 -3.57
N ILE A 86 -0.26 -0.98 -2.94
CA ILE A 86 0.19 0.40 -3.25
C ILE A 86 0.82 0.47 -4.65
N LEU A 87 1.73 -0.46 -4.98
CA LEU A 87 2.37 -0.52 -6.30
C LEU A 87 1.35 -0.69 -7.44
N ARG A 88 0.29 -1.47 -7.22
CA ARG A 88 -0.76 -1.64 -8.22
C ARG A 88 -1.49 -0.33 -8.52
N VAL A 89 -1.79 0.48 -7.51
CA VAL A 89 -2.41 1.81 -7.68
C VAL A 89 -1.51 2.72 -8.49
N LEU A 90 -0.24 2.81 -8.10
CA LEU A 90 0.74 3.63 -8.80
C LEU A 90 0.87 3.18 -10.27
N ALA A 91 0.85 1.87 -10.53
CA ALA A 91 0.89 1.33 -11.89
C ALA A 91 -0.38 1.66 -12.71
N THR A 92 -1.57 1.62 -12.11
CA THR A 92 -2.83 2.04 -12.77
C THR A 92 -2.76 3.49 -13.23
N HIS A 93 -2.14 4.36 -12.43
CA HIS A 93 -1.91 5.77 -12.76
C HIS A 93 -0.67 6.02 -13.61
N GLN A 94 -0.04 4.95 -14.14
CA GLN A 94 1.18 5.00 -14.95
C GLN A 94 2.36 5.72 -14.27
N LEU A 95 2.33 5.83 -12.94
CA LEU A 95 3.39 6.47 -12.19
C LEU A 95 4.63 5.58 -12.22
N PRO A 96 5.75 6.07 -12.78
CA PRO A 96 6.98 5.29 -12.81
C PRO A 96 7.42 5.02 -11.37
N SER A 97 7.99 3.85 -11.10
CA SER A 97 8.60 3.60 -9.80
C SER A 97 9.60 4.70 -9.45
N ARG A 98 9.78 5.00 -8.16
CA ARG A 98 10.68 6.08 -7.67
C ARG A 98 12.06 6.04 -8.33
N ARG A 99 12.61 4.83 -8.50
CA ARG A 99 13.89 4.59 -9.17
C ARG A 99 13.89 5.04 -10.63
N LYS A 100 12.76 4.85 -11.33
CA LYS A 100 12.57 5.26 -12.72
C LYS A 100 12.33 6.77 -12.86
N LEU A 101 11.66 7.41 -11.90
CA LEU A 101 11.54 8.87 -11.84
C LEU A 101 12.89 9.55 -11.64
N LEU A 102 13.66 9.11 -10.64
CA LEU A 102 15.00 9.64 -10.38
C LEU A 102 15.96 9.42 -11.57
N ALA A 103 15.84 8.28 -12.26
CA ALA A 103 16.58 8.03 -13.49
C ALA A 103 16.18 9.02 -14.60
N LYS A 104 14.87 9.25 -14.80
CA LYS A 104 14.39 10.24 -15.78
C LYS A 104 14.87 11.66 -15.46
N GLU A 105 14.77 12.10 -14.22
CA GLU A 105 15.19 13.43 -13.79
C GLU A 105 16.70 13.62 -13.98
N ARG A 106 17.49 12.61 -13.60
CA ARG A 106 18.93 12.57 -13.89
C ARG A 106 19.19 12.70 -15.39
N ASP A 107 18.52 11.89 -16.20
CA ASP A 107 18.71 11.85 -17.65
C ASP A 107 18.28 13.18 -18.30
N GLU A 108 17.24 13.82 -17.79
CA GLU A 108 16.79 15.16 -18.21
C GLU A 108 17.84 16.23 -17.90
N ARG A 109 18.45 16.19 -16.70
CA ARG A 109 19.53 17.11 -16.31
C ARG A 109 20.77 16.94 -17.19
N ILE A 110 21.12 15.70 -17.54
CA ILE A 110 22.18 15.39 -18.49
C ILE A 110 21.83 15.94 -19.89
N ARG A 111 20.60 15.71 -20.37
CA ARG A 111 20.15 16.23 -21.68
C ARG A 111 20.14 17.74 -21.72
N HIS A 112 19.67 18.42 -20.68
CA HIS A 112 19.68 19.88 -20.61
C HIS A 112 21.12 20.42 -20.67
N THR A 113 22.03 19.89 -19.85
CA THR A 113 23.44 20.32 -19.86
C THR A 113 24.16 20.03 -21.19
N TYR A 114 23.77 18.99 -21.91
CA TYR A 114 24.36 18.67 -23.22
C TYR A 114 23.77 19.51 -24.36
N PHE A 115 22.44 19.54 -24.50
CA PHE A 115 21.74 20.17 -25.64
C PHE A 115 21.50 21.67 -25.46
N VAL A 116 21.26 22.14 -24.22
CA VAL A 116 20.97 23.57 -23.94
C VAL A 116 22.27 24.31 -23.62
N ASP A 117 23.06 23.81 -22.67
CA ASP A 117 24.29 24.49 -22.25
C ASP A 117 25.48 24.21 -23.21
N GLY A 118 25.33 23.29 -24.17
CA GLY A 118 26.36 22.94 -25.14
C GLY A 118 27.60 22.29 -24.54
N LYS A 119 27.52 21.72 -23.33
CA LYS A 119 28.68 21.15 -22.63
C LYS A 119 29.03 19.77 -23.19
N GLY A 120 30.32 19.55 -23.45
CA GLY A 120 30.83 18.23 -23.83
C GLY A 120 30.68 17.19 -22.70
N THR A 121 30.59 15.91 -23.08
CA THR A 121 30.37 14.79 -22.14
C THR A 121 31.43 14.69 -21.04
N ALA A 122 32.69 15.04 -21.32
CA ALA A 122 33.77 15.08 -20.33
C ALA A 122 33.62 16.20 -19.29
N ARG A 123 32.92 17.30 -19.64
CA ARG A 123 32.61 18.39 -18.72
C ARG A 123 31.40 18.03 -17.87
N ILE A 124 30.37 17.42 -18.47
CA ILE A 124 29.21 16.87 -17.75
C ILE A 124 29.63 15.82 -16.72
N SER A 125 30.55 14.91 -17.08
CA SER A 125 31.06 13.89 -16.16
C SER A 125 31.78 14.51 -14.95
N ARG A 126 32.58 15.56 -15.17
CA ARG A 126 33.26 16.29 -14.09
C ARG A 126 32.32 17.10 -13.21
N GLU A 127 31.33 17.77 -13.79
CA GLU A 127 30.42 18.67 -13.07
C GLU A 127 29.31 17.91 -12.33
N LEU A 128 28.75 16.86 -12.94
CA LEU A 128 27.64 16.09 -12.36
C LEU A 128 28.07 14.78 -11.70
N GLY A 129 29.34 14.37 -11.86
CA GLY A 129 29.88 13.15 -11.26
C GLY A 129 29.35 11.85 -11.84
N TYR A 130 28.74 11.88 -13.03
CA TYR A 130 28.21 10.68 -13.69
C TYR A 130 29.24 10.01 -14.58
N SER A 131 29.16 8.67 -14.69
CA SER A 131 29.99 7.90 -15.61
C SER A 131 29.65 8.22 -17.06
N TYR A 132 30.65 8.11 -17.95
CA TYR A 132 30.45 8.29 -19.39
C TYR A 132 29.32 7.42 -19.93
N GLU A 133 29.20 6.16 -19.47
CA GLU A 133 28.13 5.25 -19.89
C GLU A 133 26.74 5.78 -19.53
N THR A 134 26.58 6.36 -18.33
CA THR A 134 25.32 6.97 -17.89
C THR A 134 24.96 8.17 -18.75
N ILE A 135 25.96 8.98 -19.10
CA ILE A 135 25.80 10.17 -19.94
C ILE A 135 25.39 9.78 -21.36
N TYR A 136 26.08 8.80 -21.97
CA TYR A 136 25.73 8.33 -23.31
C TYR A 136 24.34 7.68 -23.36
N LYS A 137 23.94 6.92 -22.32
CA LYS A 137 22.58 6.37 -22.21
C LYS A 137 21.49 7.43 -22.10
N ALA A 138 21.78 8.58 -21.52
CA ALA A 138 20.82 9.67 -21.37
C ALA A 138 20.68 10.55 -22.62
N ILE A 139 21.73 10.64 -23.45
CA ILE A 139 21.75 11.46 -24.68
C ILE A 139 21.23 10.68 -25.90
N ARG A 140 21.37 9.36 -25.90
CA ARG A 140 20.89 8.46 -26.97
C ARG A 140 19.37 8.29 -26.92
#